data_AF-A0A6N7QU86-F1
#
_entry.id   AF-A0A6N7QU86-F1
#
_cell.length_a   1.000
_cell.length_b   1.000
_cell.length_c   1.000
_cell.angle_alpha   90.00
_cell.angle_beta   90.00
_cell.angle_gamma   90.00
#
_symmetry.space_group_name_H-M   'P 1'
#
loop_
_entity.id
_entity.type
_entity.pdbx_description
1 polymer ?
#
loop_
_entity_poly.entity_id
_entity_poly.type
_entity_poly.pdbx_seq_one_letter_code
_entity_poly.pdbx_strand_id
1 'polypeptide(L)'
;MTDQDSENWLAELVSHRTVSGEQNRDLMHALADWLEGLGATIRITPSAADRLNVLASFGGHSGGILVGGHLDVVPAPASNWGSDPFTLTRCGE
;
A
#
# COMPACT_ATOMS: atom_id res chain seq x y z
N MET A 1 -6.86 -12.78 -10.29
CA MET A 1 -6.95 -11.33 -10.16
C MET A 1 -7.61 -10.79 -11.41
N THR A 2 -8.78 -10.18 -11.26
CA THR A 2 -9.55 -9.50 -12.30
C THR A 2 -9.21 -8.01 -12.31
N ASP A 3 -9.70 -7.28 -13.31
CA ASP A 3 -9.60 -5.81 -13.32
C ASP A 3 -10.30 -5.22 -12.09
N GLN A 4 -11.44 -5.81 -11.69
CA GLN A 4 -12.17 -5.40 -10.49
C GLN A 4 -11.37 -5.61 -9.21
N ASP A 5 -10.60 -6.72 -9.10
CA ASP A 5 -9.74 -6.96 -7.94
C ASP A 5 -8.65 -5.87 -7.83
N SER A 6 -8.13 -5.43 -8.97
CA SER A 6 -7.11 -4.38 -9.03
C SER A 6 -7.69 -3.01 -8.64
N GLU A 7 -8.89 -2.66 -9.12
CA GLU A 7 -9.58 -1.44 -8.73
C GLU A 7 -9.92 -1.42 -7.23
N ASN A 8 -10.35 -2.55 -6.67
CA ASN A 8 -10.63 -2.68 -5.24
C ASN A 8 -9.38 -2.47 -4.39
N TRP A 9 -8.25 -3.07 -4.79
CA TRP A 9 -6.98 -2.84 -4.11
C TRP A 9 -6.50 -1.41 -4.25
N LEU A 10 -6.66 -0.80 -5.43
CA LEU A 10 -6.31 0.60 -5.61
C LEU A 10 -7.16 1.50 -4.69
N ALA A 11 -8.45 1.21 -4.53
CA ALA A 11 -9.33 1.95 -3.62
C ALA A 11 -8.90 1.80 -2.16
N GLU A 12 -8.57 0.58 -1.73
CA GLU A 12 -8.02 0.30 -0.40
C GLU A 12 -6.74 1.12 -0.17
N LEU A 13 -5.74 0.98 -1.05
CA LEU A 13 -4.45 1.70 -0.95
C LEU A 13 -4.63 3.22 -0.85
N VAL A 14 -5.51 3.81 -1.68
CA VAL A 14 -5.78 5.25 -1.70
C VAL A 14 -6.50 5.74 -0.44
N SER A 15 -7.28 4.88 0.22
CA SER A 15 -8.05 5.26 1.41
C SER A 15 -7.19 5.54 2.65
N HIS A 16 -5.95 5.05 2.67
CA HIS A 16 -5.04 5.23 3.79
C HIS A 16 -4.27 6.55 3.68
N ARG A 17 -4.36 7.37 4.73
CA ARG A 17 -3.68 8.68 4.80
C ARG A 17 -2.21 8.54 5.23
N THR A 18 -1.40 7.86 4.43
CA THR A 18 0.03 7.64 4.69
C THR A 18 0.89 8.83 4.28
N VAL A 19 0.61 10.03 4.78
CA VAL A 19 1.43 11.21 4.48
C VAL A 19 2.85 11.01 5.03
N SER A 20 3.86 11.38 4.26
CA SER A 20 5.26 11.20 4.65
C SER A 20 5.57 11.84 6.00
N GLY A 21 6.11 11.03 6.92
CA GLY A 21 6.33 11.42 8.31
C GLY A 21 5.27 10.91 9.29
N GLU A 22 4.09 10.51 8.82
CA GLU A 22 3.00 9.94 9.63
C GLU A 22 3.05 8.40 9.67
N GLN A 23 2.18 7.81 10.49
CA GLN A 23 2.09 6.36 10.67
C GLN A 23 1.53 5.65 9.42
N ASN A 24 1.96 4.41 9.18
CA ASN A 24 1.47 3.58 8.07
C ASN A 24 0.99 2.19 8.48
N ARG A 25 0.77 1.97 9.78
CA ARG A 25 0.54 0.62 10.34
C ARG A 25 -0.71 -0.05 9.78
N ASP A 26 -1.81 0.69 9.65
CA ASP A 26 -3.09 0.12 9.21
C ASP A 26 -2.99 -0.42 7.78
N LEU A 27 -2.47 0.40 6.86
CA LEU A 27 -2.17 -0.03 5.50
C LEU A 27 -1.16 -1.18 5.47
N MET A 28 -0.12 -1.11 6.29
CA MET A 28 0.91 -2.15 6.35
C MET A 28 0.33 -3.51 6.74
N HIS A 29 -0.55 -3.55 7.74
CA HIS A 29 -1.19 -4.79 8.18
C HIS A 29 -2.13 -5.33 7.12
N ALA A 30 -2.98 -4.48 6.51
CA ALA A 30 -3.84 -4.90 5.40
C ALA A 30 -3.05 -5.51 4.23
N LEU A 31 -1.93 -4.87 3.85
CA LEU A 31 -1.07 -5.35 2.78
C LEU A 31 -0.35 -6.66 3.14
N ALA A 32 0.15 -6.77 4.37
CA ALA A 32 0.81 -7.97 4.87
C ALA A 32 -0.15 -9.17 4.89
N ASP A 33 -1.35 -9.00 5.47
CA ASP A 33 -2.36 -10.05 5.58
C ASP A 33 -2.81 -10.54 4.21
N TRP A 34 -3.00 -9.62 3.26
CA TRP A 34 -3.36 -9.98 1.89
C TRP A 34 -2.26 -10.76 1.18
N LEU A 35 -1.01 -10.28 1.25
CA LEU A 35 0.12 -10.95 0.61
C LEU A 35 0.39 -12.33 1.24
N GLU A 36 0.24 -12.46 2.56
CA GLU A 36 0.31 -13.74 3.26
C GLU A 36 -0.79 -14.69 2.78
N GLY A 37 -2.03 -14.19 2.62
CA GLY A 37 -3.16 -14.95 2.07
C GLY A 37 -2.93 -15.46 0.65
N LEU A 38 -2.05 -14.80 -0.13
CA LEU A 38 -1.62 -15.24 -1.46
C LEU A 38 -0.45 -16.26 -1.41
N GLY A 39 0.06 -16.59 -0.21
CA GLY A 39 1.16 -17.53 0.00
C GLY A 39 2.53 -16.88 0.14
N ALA A 40 2.62 -15.58 0.37
CA ALA A 40 3.90 -14.93 0.67
C ALA A 40 4.38 -15.26 2.09
N THR A 41 5.69 -15.40 2.25
CA THR A 41 6.32 -15.24 3.57
C THR A 41 6.52 -13.75 3.84
N ILE A 42 5.98 -13.27 4.95
CA ILE A 42 6.00 -11.86 5.33
C ILE A 42 7.11 -11.58 6.34
N ARG A 43 7.86 -10.50 6.12
CA ARG A 43 8.76 -9.92 7.11
C ARG A 43 8.47 -8.43 7.25
N ILE A 44 8.07 -8.03 8.45
CA ILE A 44 7.86 -6.63 8.81
C ILE A 44 9.08 -6.11 9.56
N THR A 45 9.55 -4.91 9.20
CA THR A 45 10.66 -4.24 9.90
C THR A 45 10.31 -2.78 10.18
N PRO A 46 10.58 -2.23 11.37
CA PRO A 46 10.43 -0.80 11.62
C PRO A 46 11.36 0.02 10.73
N SER A 47 10.84 1.09 10.12
CA SER A 47 11.65 2.14 9.47
C SER A 47 11.77 3.39 10.35
N ALA A 48 10.83 3.61 11.26
CA ALA A 48 10.86 4.60 12.33
C ALA A 48 9.97 4.13 13.50
N ALA A 49 9.73 4.98 14.52
CA ALA A 49 8.91 4.64 15.68
C ALA A 49 7.47 4.21 15.31
N ASP A 50 6.91 4.84 14.27
CA ASP A 50 5.53 4.67 13.82
C ASP A 50 5.38 4.25 12.37
N ARG A 51 6.49 3.91 11.72
CA ARG A 51 6.52 3.48 10.33
C ARG A 51 7.15 2.12 10.18
N LEU A 52 6.53 1.33 9.33
CA LEU A 52 6.92 -0.03 9.02
C LEU A 52 7.32 -0.14 7.56
N ASN A 53 8.12 -1.16 7.25
CA ASN A 53 8.35 -1.70 5.92
C ASN A 53 7.85 -3.16 5.90
N VAL A 54 7.38 -3.63 4.75
CA VAL A 54 7.10 -5.05 4.50
C VAL A 54 7.99 -5.58 3.39
N LEU A 55 8.52 -6.77 3.60
CA LEU A 55 9.08 -7.62 2.57
C LEU A 55 8.20 -8.86 2.45
N ALA A 56 7.52 -9.01 1.32
CA ALA A 56 6.78 -10.21 0.96
C ALA A 56 7.60 -11.04 -0.02
N SER A 57 7.82 -12.32 0.29
CA SER A 57 8.62 -13.23 -0.52
C SER A 57 7.79 -14.42 -0.99
N PHE A 58 7.78 -14.67 -2.30
CA PHE A 58 7.17 -15.85 -2.92
C PHE A 58 8.27 -16.77 -3.42
N GLY A 59 8.22 -18.06 -3.08
CA GLY A 59 9.28 -19.04 -3.39
C GLY A 59 10.41 -19.04 -2.34
N GLY A 60 11.65 -19.40 -2.73
CA GLY A 60 12.76 -19.54 -1.78
C GLY A 60 14.10 -19.97 -2.38
N HIS A 61 14.35 -19.66 -3.66
CA HIS A 61 15.57 -20.08 -4.36
C HIS A 61 16.56 -18.90 -4.50
N SER A 62 17.83 -19.18 -4.77
CA SER A 62 18.84 -18.16 -5.03
C SER A 62 18.57 -17.43 -6.36
N GLY A 63 18.61 -16.10 -6.34
CA GLY A 63 18.24 -15.26 -7.49
C GLY A 63 16.74 -14.92 -7.49
N GLY A 64 16.37 -13.81 -8.12
CA GLY A 64 14.97 -13.37 -8.15
C GLY A 64 14.79 -11.94 -8.64
N ILE A 65 13.54 -11.49 -8.65
CA ILE A 65 13.16 -10.13 -8.98
C ILE A 65 12.70 -9.45 -7.69
N LEU A 66 13.25 -8.28 -7.40
CA LEU A 66 12.75 -7.41 -6.35
C LEU A 66 11.89 -6.31 -6.99
N VAL A 67 10.61 -6.27 -6.62
CA VAL A 67 9.73 -5.14 -6.95
C VAL A 67 9.67 -4.25 -5.72
N GLY A 68 10.23 -3.04 -5.84
CA GLY A 68 10.26 -2.05 -4.79
C GLY A 68 9.24 -0.94 -5.02
N GLY A 69 8.70 -0.39 -3.94
CA GLY A 69 7.80 0.75 -3.93
C GLY A 69 7.80 1.43 -2.56
N HIS A 70 7.04 2.51 -2.44
CA HIS A 70 6.82 3.22 -1.17
C HIS A 70 5.32 3.40 -0.94
N LEU A 71 4.92 3.44 0.32
CA LEU A 71 3.52 3.64 0.72
C LEU A 71 3.20 5.09 1.04
N ASP A 72 4.22 5.91 1.31
CA ASP A 72 4.01 7.28 1.73
C ASP A 72 3.73 8.22 0.57
N VAL A 73 2.89 9.22 0.83
CA VAL A 73 2.51 10.26 -0.13
C VAL A 73 2.83 11.65 0.41
N VAL A 74 2.85 12.64 -0.49
CA VAL A 74 2.97 14.04 -0.09
C VAL A 74 1.66 14.55 0.52
N PRO A 75 1.69 15.64 1.32
CA PRO A 75 0.47 16.26 1.83
C PRO A 75 -0.52 16.62 0.71
N ALA A 76 -1.76 16.15 0.85
CA ALA A 76 -2.85 16.41 -0.09
C ALA A 76 -4.00 17.15 0.63
N PRO A 77 -3.96 18.49 0.72
CA PRO A 77 -5.05 19.27 1.30
C PRO A 77 -6.27 19.27 0.37
N ALA A 78 -7.45 18.96 0.91
CA ALA A 78 -8.69 18.83 0.14
C ALA A 78 -9.05 20.10 -0.66
N SER A 79 -8.63 21.29 -0.21
CA SER A 79 -8.85 22.56 -0.90
C SER A 79 -8.24 22.62 -2.31
N ASN A 80 -7.25 21.77 -2.60
CA ASN A 80 -6.53 21.77 -3.87
C ASN A 80 -7.07 20.72 -4.85
N TRP A 81 -8.11 19.98 -4.47
CA TRP A 81 -8.62 18.84 -5.24
C TRP A 81 -10.10 19.01 -5.59
N GLY A 82 -10.50 18.49 -6.75
CA GLY A 82 -11.91 18.46 -7.19
C GLY A 82 -12.73 17.32 -6.55
N SER A 83 -12.06 16.38 -5.88
CA SER A 83 -12.63 15.26 -5.12
C SER A 83 -11.74 15.00 -3.89
N ASP A 84 -12.18 14.15 -2.97
CA ASP A 84 -11.35 13.78 -1.81
C ASP A 84 -10.06 13.06 -2.29
N PRO A 85 -8.86 13.55 -1.94
CA PRO A 85 -7.59 12.94 -2.35
C PRO A 85 -7.34 11.53 -1.79
N PHE A 86 -8.05 11.14 -0.73
CA PHE A 86 -7.97 9.80 -0.12
C PHE A 86 -9.24 8.98 -0.40
N THR A 87 -9.96 9.29 -1.49
CA THR A 87 -11.04 8.45 -2.01
C THR A 87 -10.82 8.22 -3.50
N LEU A 88 -10.63 6.96 -3.91
CA LEU A 88 -10.50 6.63 -5.32
C LEU A 88 -11.79 7.04 -6.05
N THR A 89 -11.65 7.98 -6.99
CA THR A 89 -12.77 8.57 -7.71
C THR A 89 -12.53 8.38 -9.20
N ARG A 90 -13.52 7.80 -9.90
CA ARG A 90 -13.50 7.73 -11.37
C ARG A 90 -13.93 9.08 -11.94
N CYS A 91 -13.09 9.68 -12.77
CA CYS A 91 -13.35 10.97 -13.39
C CYS A 91 -13.35 10.82 -14.92
N GLY A 92 -14.45 11.18 -15.58
CA GLY A 92 -14.64 10.99 -17.02
C GLY A 92 -15.25 9.63 -17.38
N GLU A 93 -15.56 9.46 -18.67
CA GLU A 93 -15.86 8.15 -19.29
C GLU A 93 -14.58 7.46 -19.77
#